data_AF-A0A4P7DR08-F1
#
_entry.id   AF-A0A4P7DR08-F1
#
_cell.length_a   1.000
_cell.length_b   1.000
_cell.length_c   1.000
_cell.angle_alpha   90.00
_cell.angle_beta   90.00
_cell.angle_gamma   90.00
#
_symmetry.space_group_name_H-M   'P 1'
#
loop_
_entity.id
_entity.type
_entity.pdbx_description
1 polymer ?
#
loop_
_entity_poly.entity_id
_entity_poly.type
_entity_poly.pdbx_seq_one_letter_code
_entity_poly.pdbx_strand_id
1 'polypeptide(L)'
;MTFTQPYTQSKHAKPNILLWISRIIVGLLFIFSGLIKANDPMGFGYKLQEYFHVFNMSFLNDYSSWIAIFLCALEIILGGLLLIGVAGRKVAWGLLLLIIFFTFLTFYSAYSGAVKSCGCFGDAIPLTPWQSFYKDLVLLALIIIIFIYRGQIKPTIKSLFTRNLLTLFIIIVSFGIGIFTLYYLPFVDFLPYKEGNNIPEQMKIPEGAEPDVYEHIYEMKNKTTNETKKVNDKDYIAQKMWEDKNWEIVGDPKTTLIKKGYEVKIPDLIISDMDGNDLTEEIINNPYYNFIVTSTNVSKMSPIDLKALDKINNTIRDLSEDYNIRAILATASSTDEVNYLNDQMDLVLETFYVDAVPLKSMVRSNPGVMLMLNGTVIKKWSSINFPSKEEIIKNYLDKAE
;
A
#
# COMPACT_ATOMS: atom_id res chain seq x y z
N MET A 1 55.24 42.23 33.16
CA MET A 1 54.87 40.85 32.79
C MET A 1 53.72 40.92 31.81
N THR A 2 54.03 40.80 30.53
CA THR A 2 53.06 40.85 29.43
C THR A 2 52.64 39.41 29.13
N PHE A 3 51.42 39.04 29.51
CA PHE A 3 50.87 37.72 29.22
C PHE A 3 50.43 37.67 27.75
N THR A 4 51.26 37.09 26.90
CA THR A 4 50.84 36.67 25.55
C THR A 4 50.11 35.34 25.66
N GLN A 5 48.78 35.38 25.54
CA GLN A 5 47.96 34.18 25.34
C GLN A 5 48.28 33.58 23.96
N PRO A 6 48.66 32.30 23.85
CA PRO A 6 48.91 31.69 22.56
C PRO A 6 47.60 31.50 21.79
N TYR A 7 47.55 32.05 20.58
CA TYR A 7 46.47 31.85 19.61
C TYR A 7 46.43 30.36 19.23
N THR A 8 45.53 29.59 19.85
CA THR A 8 45.26 28.22 19.46
C THR A 8 44.54 28.23 18.12
N GLN A 9 45.28 27.93 17.05
CA GLN A 9 44.70 27.66 15.74
C GLN A 9 43.71 26.49 15.87
N SER A 10 42.43 26.80 15.82
CA SER A 10 41.34 25.85 15.64
C SER A 10 41.60 25.08 14.35
N LYS A 11 42.10 23.84 14.47
CA LYS A 11 42.16 22.89 13.34
C LYS A 11 40.76 22.79 12.76
N HIS A 12 40.56 23.30 11.55
CA HIS A 12 39.36 23.01 10.77
C HIS A 12 39.26 21.49 10.64
N ALA A 13 38.34 20.90 11.41
CA ALA A 13 38.05 19.47 11.35
C ALA A 13 37.69 19.12 9.90
N LYS A 14 38.42 18.16 9.31
CA LYS A 14 38.15 17.69 7.95
C LYS A 14 36.67 17.31 7.84
N PRO A 15 35.97 17.71 6.77
CA PRO A 15 34.57 17.33 6.59
C PRO A 15 34.48 15.81 6.58
N ASN A 16 33.62 15.26 7.43
CA ASN A 16 33.37 13.82 7.45
C ASN A 16 32.54 13.46 6.21
N ILE A 17 33.23 13.11 5.13
CA ILE A 17 32.63 12.78 3.82
C ILE A 17 31.61 11.65 3.98
N LEU A 18 31.93 10.65 4.80
CA LEU A 18 31.03 9.53 5.08
C LEU A 18 29.72 10.01 5.73
N LEU A 19 29.79 10.86 6.76
CA LEU A 19 28.61 11.48 7.36
C LEU A 19 27.79 12.26 6.32
N TRP A 20 28.45 13.02 5.46
CA TRP A 20 27.76 13.84 4.46
C TRP A 20 27.01 12.98 3.43
N ILE A 21 27.64 11.94 2.90
CA ILE A 21 27.03 10.97 1.99
C ILE A 21 25.87 10.26 2.68
N SER A 22 26.07 9.71 3.89
CA SER A 22 25.02 9.04 4.64
C SER A 22 23.83 9.96 4.88
N ARG A 23 24.05 11.23 5.23
CA ARG A 23 22.97 12.21 5.43
C ARG A 23 22.13 12.45 4.18
N ILE A 24 22.77 12.59 3.03
CA ILE A 24 22.07 12.82 1.76
C ILE A 24 21.25 11.59 1.39
N ILE A 25 21.87 10.41 1.40
CA ILE A 25 21.20 9.16 1.02
C ILE A 25 20.01 8.89 1.95
N VAL A 26 20.23 8.91 3.27
CA VAL A 26 19.16 8.62 4.25
C VAL A 26 18.09 9.70 4.19
N GLY A 27 18.46 10.98 4.10
CA GLY A 27 17.50 12.08 4.07
C GLY A 27 16.59 12.03 2.85
N LEU A 28 17.15 11.80 1.66
CA LEU A 28 16.38 11.68 0.42
C LEU A 28 15.50 10.42 0.43
N LEU A 29 16.01 9.28 0.86
CA LEU A 29 15.25 8.04 0.91
C LEU A 29 14.08 8.10 1.90
N PHE A 30 14.26 8.73 3.07
CA PHE A 30 13.17 8.92 4.03
C PHE A 30 12.09 9.88 3.51
N ILE A 31 12.48 10.99 2.85
CA ILE A 31 11.51 11.89 2.23
C ILE A 31 10.74 11.16 1.13
N PHE A 32 11.44 10.44 0.24
CA PHE A 32 10.81 9.71 -0.85
C PHE A 32 9.87 8.61 -0.33
N SER A 33 10.32 7.78 0.61
CA SER A 33 9.51 6.77 1.29
C SER A 33 8.26 7.38 1.94
N GLY A 34 8.45 8.47 2.69
CA GLY A 34 7.37 9.14 3.40
C GLY A 34 6.35 9.78 2.47
N LEU A 35 6.78 10.39 1.36
CA LEU A 35 5.88 10.96 0.35
C LEU A 35 5.06 9.90 -0.37
N ILE A 36 5.67 8.77 -0.73
CA ILE A 36 4.95 7.68 -1.39
C ILE A 36 3.89 7.08 -0.46
N LYS A 37 4.20 6.89 0.82
CA LYS A 37 3.20 6.44 1.80
C LYS A 37 2.16 7.52 2.08
N ALA A 38 2.55 8.78 2.13
CA ALA A 38 1.62 9.90 2.31
C ALA A 38 0.71 10.13 1.10
N ASN A 39 1.03 9.58 -0.07
CA ASN A 39 0.13 9.55 -1.22
C ASN A 39 -1.03 8.56 -1.01
N ASP A 40 -0.83 7.46 -0.28
CA ASP A 40 -1.89 6.51 0.10
C ASP A 40 -1.75 6.07 1.58
N PRO A 41 -2.07 6.97 2.53
CA PRO A 41 -1.96 6.67 3.95
C PRO A 41 -3.03 5.68 4.41
N MET A 42 -4.16 5.58 3.69
CA MET A 42 -5.21 4.60 3.98
C MET A 42 -4.74 3.18 3.64
N GLY A 43 -4.10 2.99 2.48
CA GLY A 43 -3.45 1.74 2.11
C GLY A 43 -2.38 1.30 3.12
N PHE A 44 -1.51 2.23 3.53
CA PHE A 44 -0.53 1.96 4.59
C PHE A 44 -1.20 1.65 5.94
N GLY A 45 -2.30 2.33 6.27
CA GLY A 45 -3.13 2.08 7.45
C GLY A 45 -3.69 0.64 7.48
N TYR A 46 -4.15 0.10 6.35
CA TYR A 46 -4.59 -1.29 6.28
C TYR A 46 -3.47 -2.28 6.58
N LYS A 47 -2.24 -2.01 6.14
CA LYS A 47 -1.08 -2.83 6.51
C LYS A 47 -0.79 -2.76 8.01
N LEU A 48 -0.96 -1.59 8.63
CA LEU A 48 -0.87 -1.47 10.09
C LEU A 48 -1.96 -2.27 10.81
N GLN A 49 -3.20 -2.31 10.28
CA GLN A 49 -4.27 -3.15 10.83
C GLN A 49 -3.92 -4.64 10.78
N GLU A 50 -3.30 -5.12 9.69
CA GLU A 50 -2.80 -6.50 9.60
C GLU A 50 -1.79 -6.80 10.74
N TYR A 51 -0.84 -5.89 10.98
CA TYR A 51 0.09 -6.03 12.12
C TYR A 51 -0.62 -5.98 13.47
N PHE A 52 -1.56 -5.05 13.66
CA PHE A 52 -2.31 -4.94 14.92
C PHE A 52 -3.12 -6.20 15.21
N HIS A 53 -3.73 -6.80 14.18
CA HIS A 53 -4.42 -8.07 14.34
C HIS A 53 -3.46 -9.18 14.79
N VAL A 54 -2.30 -9.31 14.15
CA VAL A 54 -1.30 -10.33 14.49
C VAL A 54 -0.71 -10.12 15.89
N PHE A 55 -0.53 -8.88 16.34
CA PHE A 55 -0.04 -8.55 17.68
C PHE A 55 -1.13 -8.49 18.76
N ASN A 56 -2.38 -8.84 18.45
CA ASN A 56 -3.54 -8.73 19.35
C ASN A 56 -3.79 -7.30 19.87
N MET A 57 -3.52 -6.29 19.04
CA MET A 57 -3.72 -4.86 19.31
C MET A 57 -4.85 -4.26 18.45
N SER A 58 -5.88 -5.05 18.11
CA SER A 58 -6.99 -4.65 17.22
C SER A 58 -7.74 -3.39 17.66
N PHE A 59 -7.64 -2.98 18.92
CA PHE A 59 -8.18 -1.70 19.41
C PHE A 59 -7.58 -0.46 18.69
N LEU A 60 -6.42 -0.60 18.05
CA LEU A 60 -5.78 0.46 17.26
C LEU A 60 -6.30 0.54 15.82
N ASN A 61 -7.14 -0.40 15.38
CA ASN A 61 -7.57 -0.49 13.98
C ASN A 61 -8.30 0.79 13.51
N ASP A 62 -9.16 1.37 14.34
CA ASP A 62 -9.89 2.59 13.99
C ASP A 62 -8.98 3.84 13.90
N TYR A 63 -7.78 3.77 14.50
CA TYR A 63 -6.77 4.84 14.45
C TYR A 63 -5.68 4.60 13.40
N SER A 64 -5.70 3.46 12.71
CA SER A 64 -4.63 3.02 11.80
C SER A 64 -4.28 4.04 10.72
N SER A 65 -5.26 4.66 10.05
CA SER A 65 -5.01 5.69 9.03
C SER A 65 -4.35 6.94 9.61
N TRP A 66 -4.72 7.35 10.83
CA TRP A 66 -4.10 8.49 11.51
C TRP A 66 -2.68 8.18 11.98
N ILE A 67 -2.45 6.95 12.48
CA ILE A 67 -1.11 6.47 12.81
C ILE A 67 -0.25 6.40 11.54
N ALA A 68 -0.80 5.95 10.42
CA ALA A 68 -0.13 5.94 9.13
C ALA A 68 0.29 7.36 8.71
N ILE A 69 -0.61 8.34 8.72
CA ILE A 69 -0.29 9.75 8.43
C ILE A 69 0.84 10.25 9.35
N PHE A 70 0.76 9.97 10.64
CA PHE A 70 1.77 10.39 11.61
C PHE A 70 3.15 9.78 11.30
N LEU A 71 3.23 8.48 11.02
CA LEU A 71 4.48 7.81 10.68
C LEU A 71 5.07 8.33 9.36
N CYS A 72 4.23 8.55 8.34
CA CYS A 72 4.67 9.14 7.07
C CYS A 72 5.22 10.55 7.27
N ALA A 73 4.51 11.37 8.04
CA ALA A 73 4.94 12.72 8.34
C ALA A 73 6.27 12.72 9.12
N LEU A 74 6.45 11.81 10.08
CA LEU A 74 7.72 11.64 10.77
C LEU A 74 8.87 11.30 9.81
N GLU A 75 8.67 10.41 8.82
CA GLU A 75 9.70 10.10 7.83
C GLU A 75 10.12 11.35 7.03
N ILE A 76 9.14 12.11 6.51
CA ILE A 76 9.39 13.32 5.72
C ILE A 76 10.07 14.40 6.58
N ILE A 77 9.58 14.64 7.80
CA ILE A 77 10.11 15.63 8.73
C ILE A 77 11.55 15.27 9.11
N LEU A 78 11.81 14.03 9.55
CA LEU A 78 13.14 13.61 9.97
C LEU A 78 14.13 13.62 8.80
N GLY A 79 13.70 13.18 7.61
CA GLY A 79 14.51 13.23 6.40
C GLY A 79 14.84 14.68 5.98
N GLY A 80 13.84 15.56 5.95
CA GLY A 80 14.02 16.98 5.64
C GLY A 80 14.94 17.71 6.62
N LEU A 81 14.73 17.52 7.92
CA LEU A 81 15.56 18.13 8.96
C LEU A 81 16.99 17.57 8.95
N LEU A 82 17.20 16.31 8.57
CA LEU A 82 18.52 15.71 8.41
C LEU A 82 19.31 16.39 7.28
N LEU A 83 18.66 16.64 6.13
CA LEU A 83 19.27 17.32 4.99
C LEU A 83 19.65 18.76 5.34
N ILE A 84 18.75 19.50 5.99
CA ILE A 84 19.01 20.88 6.41
C ILE A 84 20.01 20.93 7.58
N GLY A 85 20.14 19.84 8.36
CA GLY A 85 21.02 19.76 9.52
C GLY A 85 20.48 20.46 10.76
N VAL A 86 19.16 20.59 10.87
CA VAL A 86 18.48 21.17 12.05
C VAL A 86 18.35 20.10 13.12
N ALA A 87 18.62 20.47 14.39
CA ALA A 87 18.43 19.60 15.55
C ALA A 87 19.05 18.19 15.39
N GLY A 88 20.25 18.09 14.78
CA GLY A 88 20.85 16.82 14.34
C GLY A 88 20.90 15.71 15.39
N ARG A 89 21.06 16.03 16.69
CA ARG A 89 20.98 15.02 17.77
C ARG A 89 19.58 14.42 17.92
N LYS A 90 18.53 15.26 17.92
CA LYS A 90 17.13 14.80 18.04
C LYS A 90 16.71 14.03 16.80
N VAL A 91 17.08 14.55 15.62
CA VAL A 91 16.79 13.89 14.33
C VAL A 91 17.47 12.52 14.25
N ALA A 92 18.75 12.42 14.63
CA ALA A 92 19.45 11.12 14.63
C ALA A 92 18.80 10.10 15.57
N TRP A 93 18.35 10.52 16.76
CA TRP A 93 17.58 9.64 17.66
C TRP A 93 16.23 9.22 17.06
N GLY A 94 15.48 10.16 16.47
CA GLY A 94 14.21 9.88 15.82
C GLY A 94 14.36 8.90 14.66
N LEU A 95 15.35 9.12 13.78
CA LEU A 95 15.67 8.22 12.67
C LEU A 95 16.04 6.82 13.15
N LEU A 96 16.86 6.72 14.21
CA LEU A 96 17.27 5.44 14.78
C LEU A 96 16.07 4.67 15.35
N LEU A 97 15.21 5.33 16.12
CA LEU A 97 14.01 4.70 16.67
C LEU A 97 13.07 4.24 15.55
N LEU A 98 12.84 5.11 14.56
CA LEU A 98 11.93 4.83 13.46
C LEU A 98 12.42 3.68 12.58
N ILE A 99 13.72 3.63 12.24
CA ILE A 99 14.26 2.53 11.45
C ILE A 99 14.30 1.21 12.23
N ILE A 100 14.57 1.24 13.55
CA ILE A 100 14.51 0.03 14.38
C ILE A 100 13.08 -0.53 14.40
N PHE A 101 12.08 0.35 14.55
CA PHE A 101 10.67 -0.03 14.50
C PHE A 101 10.30 -0.67 13.15
N PHE A 102 10.66 -0.05 12.02
CA PHE A 102 10.38 -0.64 10.70
C PHE A 102 11.19 -1.90 10.41
N THR A 103 12.44 -1.97 10.86
CA THR A 103 13.27 -3.19 10.76
C THR A 103 12.63 -4.34 11.53
N PHE A 104 12.03 -4.09 12.68
CA PHE A 104 11.28 -5.09 13.43
C PHE A 104 10.04 -5.57 12.68
N LEU A 105 9.21 -4.66 12.14
CA LEU A 105 8.01 -5.02 11.38
C LEU A 105 8.34 -5.78 10.09
N THR A 106 9.36 -5.33 9.35
CA THR A 106 9.83 -5.97 8.10
C THR A 106 10.38 -7.36 8.38
N PHE A 107 11.18 -7.52 9.44
CA PHE A 107 11.71 -8.82 9.87
C PHE A 107 10.58 -9.78 10.26
N TYR A 108 9.63 -9.29 11.06
CA TYR A 108 8.49 -10.10 11.48
C TYR A 108 7.67 -10.59 10.27
N SER A 109 7.46 -9.73 9.28
CA SER A 109 6.76 -10.08 8.04
C SER A 109 7.54 -11.11 7.21
N ALA A 110 8.87 -10.96 7.13
CA ALA A 110 9.73 -11.87 6.38
C ALA A 110 9.81 -13.26 7.03
N TYR A 111 9.77 -13.33 8.36
CA TYR A 111 9.83 -14.58 9.11
C TYR A 111 8.48 -15.30 9.17
N SER A 112 7.40 -14.58 9.48
CA SER A 112 6.08 -15.17 9.68
C SER A 112 5.30 -15.42 8.38
N GLY A 113 5.63 -14.70 7.30
CA GLY A 113 4.83 -14.68 6.08
C GLY A 113 3.43 -14.07 6.26
N ALA A 114 3.14 -13.48 7.43
CA ALA A 114 1.80 -13.02 7.80
C ALA A 114 1.32 -11.81 6.97
N VAL A 115 2.25 -10.99 6.46
CA VAL A 115 1.97 -9.78 5.68
C VAL A 115 2.75 -9.86 4.36
N LYS A 116 2.03 -9.97 3.24
CA LYS A 116 2.62 -10.20 1.91
C LYS A 116 3.41 -9.00 1.36
N SER A 117 3.16 -7.79 1.85
CA SER A 117 3.81 -6.55 1.38
C SER A 117 4.09 -5.61 2.55
N CYS A 118 5.33 -5.18 2.72
CA CYS A 118 5.75 -4.45 3.92
C CYS A 118 5.29 -2.96 3.96
N GLY A 119 4.67 -2.44 2.90
CA GLY A 119 4.14 -1.06 2.85
C GLY A 119 5.20 0.05 2.89
N CYS A 120 6.51 -0.28 2.90
CA CYS A 120 7.59 0.70 3.03
C CYS A 120 7.66 1.72 1.89
N PHE A 121 7.18 1.38 0.69
CA PHE A 121 7.03 2.31 -0.45
C PHE A 121 5.59 2.29 -0.97
N GLY A 122 4.62 2.02 -0.08
CA GLY A 122 3.23 1.82 -0.47
C GLY A 122 3.08 0.82 -1.62
N ASP A 123 2.10 1.05 -2.47
CA ASP A 123 1.81 0.23 -3.65
C ASP A 123 2.62 0.66 -4.90
N ALA A 124 3.43 1.73 -4.80
CA ALA A 124 4.21 2.24 -5.92
C ALA A 124 5.37 1.32 -6.31
N ILE A 125 6.04 0.72 -5.31
CA ILE A 125 7.14 -0.23 -5.49
C ILE A 125 6.90 -1.40 -4.52
N PRO A 126 6.11 -2.42 -4.91
CA PRO A 126 5.86 -3.57 -4.06
C PRO A 126 7.16 -4.36 -3.90
N LEU A 127 7.75 -4.24 -2.70
CA LEU A 127 8.93 -5.01 -2.31
C LEU A 127 8.51 -6.27 -1.55
N THR A 128 9.23 -7.36 -1.79
CA THR A 128 9.05 -8.57 -0.97
C THR A 128 9.45 -8.27 0.49
N PRO A 129 8.93 -9.04 1.47
CA PRO A 129 9.31 -8.85 2.87
C PRO A 129 10.83 -8.90 3.10
N TRP A 130 11.53 -9.84 2.46
CA TRP A 130 12.99 -9.96 2.55
C TRP A 130 13.73 -8.76 1.92
N GLN A 131 13.29 -8.29 0.75
CA GLN A 131 13.87 -7.09 0.13
C GLN A 131 13.69 -5.86 1.02
N SER A 132 12.51 -5.71 1.63
CA SER A 132 12.22 -4.61 2.56
C SER A 132 13.12 -4.66 3.80
N PHE A 133 13.29 -5.85 4.38
CA PHE A 133 14.17 -6.06 5.54
C PHE A 133 15.64 -5.73 5.25
N TYR A 134 16.19 -6.22 4.13
CA TYR A 134 17.59 -5.92 3.76
C TYR A 134 17.80 -4.43 3.50
N LYS A 135 16.85 -3.76 2.84
CA LYS A 135 16.90 -2.31 2.63
C LYS A 135 16.92 -1.58 3.98
N ASP A 136 16.07 -1.96 4.92
CA ASP A 136 16.02 -1.35 6.25
C ASP A 136 17.32 -1.60 7.05
N LEU A 137 17.95 -2.77 6.90
CA LEU A 137 19.26 -3.05 7.51
C LEU A 137 20.38 -2.18 6.95
N VAL A 138 20.39 -1.94 5.63
CA VAL A 138 21.34 -1.00 4.99
C VAL A 138 21.10 0.43 5.49
N LEU A 139 19.83 0.86 5.56
CA LEU A 139 19.48 2.18 6.11
C LEU A 139 19.87 2.30 7.59
N LEU A 140 19.68 1.24 8.38
CA LEU A 140 20.10 1.17 9.77
C LEU A 140 21.62 1.37 9.90
N ALA A 141 22.43 0.71 9.07
CA ALA A 141 23.88 0.91 9.07
C ALA A 141 24.28 2.36 8.77
N LEU A 142 23.65 3.00 7.77
CA LEU A 142 23.88 4.41 7.46
C LEU A 142 23.42 5.34 8.59
N ILE A 143 22.30 5.03 9.25
CA ILE A 143 21.78 5.78 10.39
C ILE A 143 22.70 5.64 11.60
N ILE A 144 23.31 4.48 11.84
CA ILE A 144 24.30 4.30 12.92
C ILE A 144 25.50 5.23 12.71
N ILE A 145 25.99 5.36 11.48
CA ILE A 145 27.07 6.32 11.15
C ILE A 145 26.63 7.74 11.48
N ILE A 146 25.42 8.15 11.03
CA ILE A 146 24.85 9.47 11.34
C ILE A 146 24.74 9.67 12.85
N PHE A 147 24.32 8.63 13.57
CA PHE A 147 24.12 8.66 15.01
C PHE A 147 25.45 8.83 15.75
N ILE A 148 26.51 8.12 15.39
CA ILE A 148 27.85 8.27 15.98
C ILE A 148 28.36 9.70 15.78
N TYR A 149 28.26 10.22 14.55
CA TYR A 149 28.77 11.56 14.21
C TYR A 149 27.74 12.69 14.36
N ARG A 150 26.61 12.44 15.05
CA ARG A 150 25.48 13.40 15.19
C ARG A 150 25.89 14.77 15.74
N GLY A 151 26.95 14.83 16.54
CA GLY A 151 27.49 16.08 17.09
C GLY A 151 28.15 17.00 16.06
N GLN A 152 28.51 16.48 14.87
CA GLN A 152 29.13 17.23 13.79
C GLN A 152 28.11 17.82 12.80
N ILE A 153 26.83 17.48 12.94
CA ILE A 153 25.75 17.95 12.06
C ILE A 153 25.49 19.42 12.38
N LYS A 154 25.82 20.30 11.42
CA LYS A 154 25.54 21.73 11.49
C LYS A 154 24.43 22.13 10.51
N PRO A 155 23.58 23.11 10.87
CA PRO A 155 22.59 23.64 9.96
C PRO A 155 23.24 24.25 8.72
N THR A 156 22.69 24.00 7.55
CA THR A 156 23.10 24.65 6.29
C THR A 156 22.66 26.12 6.25
N ILE A 157 21.50 26.43 6.85
CA ILE A 157 20.92 27.77 6.93
C ILE A 157 21.38 28.45 8.23
N LYS A 158 22.07 29.60 8.10
CA LYS A 158 22.57 30.39 9.24
C LYS A 158 21.46 31.17 9.98
N SER A 159 20.49 31.70 9.24
CA SER A 159 19.38 32.48 9.82
C SER A 159 18.45 31.60 10.65
N LEU A 160 18.28 31.94 11.93
CA LEU A 160 17.38 31.24 12.84
C LEU A 160 15.93 31.32 12.38
N PHE A 161 15.50 32.50 11.91
CA PHE A 161 14.14 32.73 11.44
C PHE A 161 13.82 31.86 10.22
N THR A 162 14.66 31.90 9.18
CA THR A 162 14.47 31.10 7.96
C THR A 162 14.46 29.61 8.25
N ARG A 163 15.32 29.15 9.16
CA ARG A 163 15.38 27.75 9.59
C ARG A 163 14.08 27.31 10.26
N ASN A 164 13.55 28.12 11.17
CA ASN A 164 12.32 27.80 11.90
C ASN A 164 11.11 27.84 10.96
N LEU A 165 11.05 28.83 10.05
CA LEU A 165 10.00 28.92 9.04
C LEU A 165 10.01 27.70 8.11
N LEU A 166 11.18 27.28 7.62
CA LEU A 166 11.30 26.08 6.78
C LEU A 166 10.94 24.80 7.54
N THR A 167 11.33 24.69 8.81
CA THR A 167 10.94 23.57 9.68
C THR A 167 9.43 23.49 9.84
N LEU A 168 8.77 24.62 10.12
CA LEU A 168 7.32 24.70 10.24
C LEU A 168 6.63 24.31 8.93
N PHE A 169 7.14 24.82 7.80
CA PHE A 169 6.63 24.49 6.48
C PHE A 169 6.71 22.99 6.19
N ILE A 170 7.85 22.34 6.45
CA ILE A 170 8.01 20.89 6.28
C ILE A 170 6.98 20.14 7.14
N ILE A 171 6.79 20.53 8.40
CA ILE A 171 5.82 19.89 9.29
C ILE A 171 4.39 20.02 8.72
N ILE A 172 3.97 21.23 8.37
CA ILE A 172 2.62 21.49 7.85
C ILE A 172 2.38 20.70 6.56
N VAL A 173 3.33 20.73 5.62
CA VAL A 173 3.21 20.03 4.34
C VAL A 173 3.19 18.50 4.55
N SER A 174 4.03 17.97 5.44
CA SER A 174 4.11 16.53 5.69
C SER A 174 2.80 15.96 6.22
N PHE A 175 2.14 16.65 7.15
CA PHE A 175 0.80 16.27 7.62
C PHE A 175 -0.29 16.59 6.59
N GLY A 176 -0.19 17.76 5.94
CA GLY A 176 -1.18 18.24 4.98
C GLY A 176 -1.35 17.30 3.78
N ILE A 177 -0.27 16.73 3.25
CA ILE A 177 -0.32 15.75 2.15
C ILE A 177 -1.14 14.53 2.57
N GLY A 178 -0.79 13.90 3.70
CA GLY A 178 -1.49 12.69 4.16
C GLY A 178 -2.96 12.93 4.52
N ILE A 179 -3.28 14.07 5.13
CA ILE A 179 -4.66 14.46 5.42
C ILE A 179 -5.43 14.70 4.11
N PHE A 180 -4.82 15.40 3.14
CA PHE A 180 -5.47 15.67 1.87
C PHE A 180 -5.81 14.38 1.13
N THR A 181 -4.87 13.45 0.98
CA THR A 181 -5.10 12.19 0.27
C THR A 181 -6.06 11.25 0.99
N LEU A 182 -6.18 11.36 2.32
CA LEU A 182 -7.20 10.63 3.08
C LEU A 182 -8.62 11.05 2.67
N TYR A 183 -8.82 12.32 2.32
CA TYR A 183 -10.13 12.89 2.00
C TYR A 183 -10.41 13.03 0.50
N TYR A 184 -9.39 13.23 -0.34
CA TYR A 184 -9.53 13.53 -1.78
C TYR A 184 -8.99 12.44 -2.71
N LEU A 185 -8.65 11.26 -2.17
CA LEU A 185 -7.95 10.16 -2.85
C LEU A 185 -6.45 10.44 -3.11
N PRO A 186 -5.66 9.39 -3.38
CA PRO A 186 -4.27 9.52 -3.80
C PRO A 186 -4.08 10.39 -5.05
N PHE A 187 -2.98 11.16 -5.12
CA PHE A 187 -2.63 11.95 -6.31
C PHE A 187 -2.27 11.05 -7.49
N VAL A 188 -1.54 9.97 -7.20
CA VAL A 188 -1.18 8.94 -8.17
C VAL A 188 -1.72 7.62 -7.67
N ASP A 189 -2.53 6.99 -8.51
CA ASP A 189 -3.10 5.69 -8.22
C ASP A 189 -2.25 4.58 -8.83
N PHE A 190 -1.69 3.73 -7.97
CA PHE A 190 -0.87 2.58 -8.33
C PHE A 190 -1.66 1.27 -8.35
N LEU A 191 -2.95 1.31 -8.00
CA LEU A 191 -3.78 0.13 -7.85
C LEU A 191 -4.33 -0.38 -9.20
N PRO A 192 -4.76 -1.65 -9.26
CA PRO A 192 -5.38 -2.23 -10.45
C PRO A 192 -6.64 -1.48 -10.93
N TYR A 193 -7.36 -0.83 -10.02
CA TYR A 193 -8.59 -0.09 -10.32
C TYR A 193 -8.36 1.40 -10.64
N LYS A 194 -7.16 1.80 -11.06
CA LYS A 194 -6.89 3.19 -11.44
C LYS A 194 -7.65 3.59 -12.70
N GLU A 195 -7.85 4.90 -12.85
CA GLU A 195 -8.46 5.49 -14.05
C GLU A 195 -7.72 5.06 -15.34
N GLY A 196 -8.50 4.73 -16.38
CA GLY A 196 -8.02 4.25 -17.67
C GLY A 196 -7.81 2.73 -17.76
N ASN A 197 -7.88 1.99 -16.66
CA ASN A 197 -7.75 0.54 -16.69
C ASN A 197 -9.08 -0.15 -17.02
N ASN A 198 -9.01 -1.23 -17.80
CA ASN A 198 -10.13 -2.15 -18.03
C ASN A 198 -10.12 -3.30 -17.01
N ILE A 199 -11.18 -3.42 -16.21
CA ILE A 199 -11.27 -4.41 -15.12
C ILE A 199 -11.35 -5.85 -15.66
N PRO A 200 -12.24 -6.20 -16.62
CA PRO A 200 -12.27 -7.52 -17.22
C PRO A 200 -10.92 -7.98 -17.80
N GLU A 201 -10.18 -7.09 -18.47
CA GLU A 201 -8.85 -7.41 -19.00
C GLU A 201 -7.83 -7.68 -17.90
N GLN A 202 -7.95 -7.03 -16.74
CA GLN A 202 -7.03 -7.20 -15.62
C GLN A 202 -7.29 -8.44 -14.77
N MET A 203 -8.45 -9.07 -14.96
CA MET A 203 -8.79 -10.37 -14.38
C MET A 203 -8.33 -11.54 -15.26
N LYS A 204 -7.89 -11.28 -16.50
CA LYS A 204 -7.43 -12.30 -17.44
C LYS A 204 -5.90 -12.45 -17.40
N ILE A 205 -5.44 -13.70 -17.56
CA ILE A 205 -4.03 -13.98 -17.82
C ILE A 205 -3.76 -13.63 -19.29
N PRO A 206 -2.80 -12.73 -19.60
CA PRO A 206 -2.49 -12.38 -20.98
C PRO A 206 -1.92 -13.60 -21.73
N GLU A 207 -2.23 -13.70 -23.02
CA GLU A 207 -1.74 -14.80 -23.85
C GLU A 207 -0.21 -14.84 -23.87
N GLY A 208 0.37 -15.99 -23.49
CA GLY A 208 1.82 -16.19 -23.41
C GLY A 208 2.46 -15.86 -22.05
N ALA A 209 1.65 -15.55 -21.02
CA ALA A 209 2.18 -15.37 -19.68
C ALA A 209 2.78 -16.67 -19.11
N GLU A 210 3.93 -16.56 -18.44
CA GLU A 210 4.61 -17.73 -17.87
C GLU A 210 3.78 -18.34 -16.73
N PRO A 211 3.49 -19.66 -16.75
CA PRO A 211 2.83 -20.33 -15.64
C PRO A 211 3.78 -20.48 -14.44
N ASP A 212 3.21 -20.81 -13.29
CA ASP A 212 3.98 -21.20 -12.12
C ASP A 212 4.93 -22.36 -12.45
N VAL A 213 6.21 -22.19 -12.14
CA VAL A 213 7.22 -23.24 -12.27
C VAL A 213 7.40 -23.91 -10.91
N TYR A 214 6.87 -25.11 -10.79
CA TYR A 214 7.05 -25.99 -9.66
C TYR A 214 8.28 -26.88 -9.87
N GLU A 215 9.02 -27.15 -8.79
CA GLU A 215 10.01 -28.22 -8.72
C GLU A 215 9.54 -29.25 -7.71
N HIS A 216 9.54 -30.51 -8.09
CA HIS A 216 9.25 -31.61 -7.19
C HIS A 216 10.57 -32.19 -6.66
N ILE A 217 10.73 -32.17 -5.35
CA ILE A 217 11.89 -32.77 -4.69
C ILE A 217 11.49 -34.16 -4.20
N TYR A 218 12.12 -35.18 -4.76
CA TYR A 218 12.00 -36.58 -4.34
C TYR A 218 13.05 -36.88 -3.27
N GLU A 219 12.61 -37.40 -2.13
CA GLU A 219 13.53 -37.99 -1.16
C GLU A 219 13.73 -39.46 -1.53
N MET A 220 14.95 -39.84 -1.88
CA MET A 220 15.30 -41.19 -2.30
C MET A 220 16.17 -41.86 -1.26
N LYS A 221 15.93 -43.14 -0.99
CA LYS A 221 16.72 -43.96 -0.09
C LYS A 221 17.34 -45.13 -0.84
N ASN A 222 18.62 -45.37 -0.60
CA ASN A 222 19.33 -46.50 -1.16
C ASN A 222 19.02 -47.78 -0.35
N LYS A 223 18.57 -48.85 -1.03
CA LYS A 223 18.17 -50.12 -0.43
C LYS A 223 19.34 -50.91 0.15
N THR A 224 20.56 -50.69 -0.33
CA THR A 224 21.75 -51.45 0.06
C THR A 224 22.57 -50.74 1.13
N THR A 225 22.67 -49.41 1.06
CA THR A 225 23.49 -48.61 1.99
C THR A 225 22.67 -47.86 3.04
N ASN A 226 21.33 -47.85 2.94
CA ASN A 226 20.42 -47.02 3.74
C ASN A 226 20.66 -45.50 3.65
N GLU A 227 21.46 -45.05 2.69
CA GLU A 227 21.75 -43.63 2.46
C GLU A 227 20.53 -42.91 1.88
N THR A 228 20.22 -41.70 2.39
CA THR A 228 19.12 -40.87 1.88
C THR A 228 19.67 -39.68 1.08
N LYS A 229 19.05 -39.39 -0.07
CA LYS A 229 19.40 -38.29 -0.97
C LYS A 229 18.16 -37.58 -1.46
N LYS A 230 18.18 -36.25 -1.48
CA LYS A 230 17.13 -35.43 -2.10
C LYS A 230 17.51 -35.14 -3.54
N VAL A 231 16.61 -35.40 -4.47
CA VAL A 231 16.81 -35.25 -5.92
C VAL A 231 15.64 -34.45 -6.47
N ASN A 232 15.89 -33.39 -7.24
CA ASN A 232 14.82 -32.66 -7.91
C ASN A 232 14.31 -33.42 -9.14
N ASP A 233 13.13 -33.07 -9.62
CA ASP A 233 12.49 -33.66 -10.80
C ASP A 233 13.39 -33.64 -12.05
N LYS A 234 14.13 -32.56 -12.28
CA LYS A 234 15.06 -32.44 -13.41
C LYS A 234 16.19 -33.45 -13.35
N ASP A 235 16.83 -33.61 -12.18
CA ASP A 235 17.91 -34.59 -12.00
C ASP A 235 17.38 -36.01 -11.95
N TYR A 236 16.19 -36.21 -11.37
CA TYR A 236 15.50 -37.50 -11.35
C TYR A 236 15.22 -37.98 -12.79
N ILE A 237 14.75 -37.06 -13.64
CA ILE A 237 14.46 -37.32 -15.05
C ILE A 237 15.77 -37.51 -15.86
N ALA A 238 16.72 -36.59 -15.70
CA ALA A 238 17.97 -36.59 -16.47
C ALA A 238 18.88 -37.80 -16.17
N GLN A 239 18.90 -38.25 -14.91
CA GLN A 239 19.74 -39.39 -14.48
C GLN A 239 18.99 -40.73 -14.59
N LYS A 240 17.76 -40.75 -15.11
CA LYS A 240 16.93 -41.96 -15.20
C LYS A 240 16.81 -42.73 -13.89
N MET A 241 16.66 -42.01 -12.80
CA MET A 241 16.70 -42.59 -11.45
C MET A 241 15.55 -43.58 -11.18
N TRP A 242 14.48 -43.57 -11.99
CA TRP A 242 13.42 -44.58 -11.95
C TRP A 242 13.85 -45.96 -12.48
N GLU A 243 14.95 -46.03 -13.23
CA GLU A 243 15.52 -47.29 -13.75
C GLU A 243 16.52 -47.93 -12.76
N ASP A 244 17.05 -47.17 -11.80
CA ASP A 244 17.99 -47.69 -10.80
C ASP A 244 17.26 -48.40 -9.65
N LYS A 245 17.36 -49.74 -9.64
CA LYS A 245 16.72 -50.60 -8.63
C LYS A 245 17.25 -50.41 -7.22
N ASN A 246 18.41 -49.78 -7.05
CA ASN A 246 19.03 -49.58 -5.75
C ASN A 246 18.42 -48.41 -4.98
N TRP A 247 17.68 -47.52 -5.64
CA TRP A 247 17.07 -46.35 -5.01
C TRP A 247 15.54 -46.45 -5.04
N GLU A 248 14.91 -46.11 -3.93
CA GLU A 248 13.45 -45.99 -3.80
C GLU A 248 13.07 -44.59 -3.34
N ILE A 249 11.97 -44.06 -3.85
CA ILE A 249 11.39 -42.82 -3.34
C ILE A 249 10.72 -43.13 -2.00
N VAL A 250 11.02 -42.33 -0.98
CA VAL A 250 10.47 -42.45 0.36
C VAL A 250 9.59 -41.24 0.62
N GLY A 251 8.30 -41.49 0.86
CA GLY A 251 7.29 -40.46 1.12
C GLY A 251 6.78 -39.76 -0.15
N ASP A 252 5.94 -38.75 0.07
CA ASP A 252 5.38 -37.96 -1.01
C ASP A 252 6.38 -36.89 -1.48
N PRO A 253 6.49 -36.65 -2.81
CA PRO A 253 7.38 -35.63 -3.34
C PRO A 253 7.01 -34.26 -2.78
N LYS A 254 8.03 -33.54 -2.30
CA LYS A 254 7.83 -32.18 -1.80
C LYS A 254 7.83 -31.22 -2.98
N THR A 255 6.66 -30.75 -3.36
CA THR A 255 6.50 -29.70 -4.38
C THR A 255 6.90 -28.35 -3.80
N THR A 256 7.83 -27.67 -4.45
CA THR A 256 8.26 -26.31 -4.13
C THR A 256 8.09 -25.41 -5.34
N LEU A 257 7.36 -24.31 -5.19
CA LEU A 257 7.26 -23.28 -6.23
C LEU A 257 8.61 -22.57 -6.35
N ILE A 258 9.30 -22.74 -7.49
CA ILE A 258 10.60 -22.09 -7.75
C ILE A 258 10.39 -20.69 -8.31
N LYS A 259 9.46 -20.55 -9.25
CA LYS A 259 9.18 -19.29 -9.92
C LYS A 259 7.68 -19.11 -9.98
N LYS A 260 7.19 -18.09 -9.30
CA LYS A 260 5.79 -17.67 -9.40
C LYS A 260 5.56 -17.16 -10.83
N GLY A 261 4.54 -17.71 -11.47
CA GLY A 261 4.06 -17.31 -12.78
C GLY A 261 3.37 -15.95 -12.73
N TYR A 262 2.80 -15.55 -13.86
CA TYR A 262 2.05 -14.31 -13.95
C TYR A 262 0.77 -14.38 -13.10
N GLU A 263 0.69 -13.50 -12.10
CA GLU A 263 -0.49 -13.31 -11.28
C GLU A 263 -1.34 -12.19 -11.91
N VAL A 264 -2.63 -12.47 -12.11
CA VAL A 264 -3.57 -11.44 -12.59
C VAL A 264 -3.62 -10.29 -11.59
N LYS A 265 -3.83 -9.07 -12.08
CA LYS A 265 -3.78 -7.88 -11.23
C LYS A 265 -4.97 -7.81 -10.28
N ILE A 266 -6.09 -8.43 -10.68
CA ILE A 266 -7.33 -8.53 -9.91
C ILE A 266 -7.71 -10.01 -9.80
N PRO A 267 -7.16 -10.75 -8.82
CA PRO A 267 -7.41 -12.19 -8.67
C PRO A 267 -8.66 -12.53 -7.84
N ASP A 268 -9.15 -11.59 -7.03
CA ASP A 268 -10.05 -11.83 -5.91
C ASP A 268 -11.38 -11.06 -6.01
N LEU A 269 -11.68 -10.48 -7.17
CA LEU A 269 -12.95 -9.79 -7.36
C LEU A 269 -14.07 -10.79 -7.63
N ILE A 270 -14.96 -10.91 -6.64
CA ILE A 270 -16.24 -11.59 -6.76
C ILE A 270 -17.32 -10.61 -6.29
N ILE A 271 -18.34 -10.41 -7.12
CA ILE A 271 -19.49 -9.55 -6.84
C ILE A 271 -20.72 -10.44 -6.82
N SER A 272 -21.33 -10.61 -5.65
CA SER A 272 -22.49 -11.47 -5.47
C SER A 272 -23.73 -10.71 -5.02
N ASP A 273 -24.92 -11.20 -5.36
CA ASP A 273 -26.18 -10.69 -4.81
C ASP A 273 -26.45 -11.20 -3.38
N MET A 274 -27.62 -10.88 -2.83
CA MET A 274 -28.08 -11.34 -1.51
C MET A 274 -28.27 -12.86 -1.43
N ASP A 275 -28.53 -13.53 -2.54
CA ASP A 275 -28.72 -14.97 -2.63
C ASP A 275 -27.40 -15.73 -2.83
N GLY A 276 -26.29 -15.00 -3.02
CA GLY A 276 -24.95 -15.54 -3.23
C GLY A 276 -24.65 -15.92 -4.68
N ASN A 277 -25.46 -15.48 -5.64
CA ASN A 277 -25.18 -15.69 -7.06
C ASN A 277 -24.04 -14.77 -7.49
N ASP A 278 -23.04 -15.32 -8.19
CA ASP A 278 -21.94 -14.56 -8.76
C ASP A 278 -22.42 -13.80 -10.02
N LEU A 279 -22.39 -12.47 -9.93
CA LEU A 279 -22.79 -11.54 -10.99
C LEU A 279 -21.61 -10.66 -11.45
N THR A 280 -20.38 -11.08 -11.14
CA THR A 280 -19.17 -10.33 -11.45
C THR A 280 -19.10 -9.96 -12.93
N GLU A 281 -19.16 -10.95 -13.82
CA GLU A 281 -19.04 -10.77 -15.27
C GLU A 281 -20.14 -9.85 -15.84
N GLU A 282 -21.36 -9.91 -15.30
CA GLU A 282 -22.46 -9.04 -15.73
C GLU A 282 -22.17 -7.57 -15.39
N ILE A 283 -21.67 -7.32 -14.19
CA ILE A 283 -21.42 -5.97 -13.68
C ILE A 283 -20.19 -5.35 -14.34
N ILE A 284 -19.10 -6.10 -14.47
CA ILE A 284 -17.84 -5.56 -15.00
C ILE A 284 -17.84 -5.43 -16.53
N ASN A 285 -18.62 -6.23 -17.26
CA ASN A 285 -18.72 -6.14 -18.72
C ASN A 285 -19.92 -5.29 -19.19
N ASN A 286 -20.60 -4.59 -18.29
CA ASN A 286 -21.71 -3.72 -18.67
C ASN A 286 -21.24 -2.68 -19.71
N PRO A 287 -21.86 -2.65 -20.92
CA PRO A 287 -21.42 -1.75 -21.99
C PRO A 287 -21.81 -0.28 -21.74
N TYR A 288 -22.74 -0.02 -20.82
CA TYR A 288 -23.23 1.31 -20.49
C TYR A 288 -22.44 1.91 -19.31
N TYR A 289 -22.76 3.16 -18.97
CA TYR A 289 -22.23 3.79 -17.78
C TYR A 289 -22.69 3.04 -16.52
N ASN A 290 -21.72 2.64 -15.70
CA ASN A 290 -21.94 1.91 -14.48
C ASN A 290 -21.29 2.66 -13.31
N PHE A 291 -22.09 3.08 -12.33
CA PHE A 291 -21.63 3.67 -11.10
C PHE A 291 -21.47 2.58 -10.04
N ILE A 292 -20.24 2.33 -9.61
CA ILE A 292 -19.94 1.44 -8.49
C ILE A 292 -19.66 2.30 -7.27
N VAL A 293 -20.62 2.38 -6.37
CA VAL A 293 -20.48 3.03 -5.06
C VAL A 293 -19.92 1.99 -4.09
N THR A 294 -18.72 2.23 -3.57
CA THR A 294 -18.00 1.27 -2.72
C THR A 294 -18.12 1.66 -1.26
N SER A 295 -18.44 0.69 -0.39
CA SER A 295 -18.41 0.85 1.06
C SER A 295 -17.83 -0.39 1.72
N THR A 296 -16.70 -0.28 2.42
CA THR A 296 -16.15 -1.46 3.12
C THR A 296 -16.99 -1.89 4.32
N ASN A 297 -17.72 -0.95 4.92
CA ASN A 297 -18.63 -1.22 6.02
C ASN A 297 -19.61 -0.05 6.13
N VAL A 298 -20.90 -0.33 5.95
CA VAL A 298 -21.94 0.70 5.96
C VAL A 298 -22.25 1.21 7.37
N SER A 299 -22.13 0.36 8.39
CA SER A 299 -22.35 0.72 9.80
C SER A 299 -21.29 1.67 10.37
N LYS A 300 -20.11 1.73 9.76
CA LYS A 300 -19.01 2.63 10.15
C LYS A 300 -19.09 4.02 9.51
N MET A 301 -20.12 4.31 8.71
CA MET A 301 -20.30 5.63 8.13
C MET A 301 -20.60 6.68 9.20
N SER A 302 -19.85 7.78 9.18
CA SER A 302 -20.16 8.96 10.00
C SER A 302 -21.38 9.70 9.44
N PRO A 303 -21.98 10.64 10.19
CA PRO A 303 -23.06 11.49 9.66
C PRO A 303 -22.69 12.26 8.39
N ILE A 304 -21.40 12.57 8.21
CA ILE A 304 -20.88 13.22 7.00
C ILE A 304 -20.89 12.24 5.83
N ASP A 305 -20.54 10.98 6.07
CA ASP A 305 -20.51 9.92 5.05
C ASP A 305 -21.92 9.55 4.60
N LEU A 306 -22.88 9.48 5.53
CA LEU A 306 -24.29 9.27 5.21
C LEU A 306 -24.85 10.42 4.36
N LYS A 307 -24.51 11.67 4.69
CA LYS A 307 -24.89 12.82 3.87
C LYS A 307 -24.25 12.79 2.49
N ALA A 308 -23.01 12.32 2.39
CA ALA A 308 -22.34 12.13 1.10
C ALA A 308 -23.01 11.03 0.28
N LEU A 309 -23.38 9.90 0.91
CA LEU A 309 -24.12 8.82 0.26
C LEU A 309 -25.47 9.31 -0.26
N ASP A 310 -26.20 10.10 0.53
CA ASP A 310 -27.48 10.69 0.11
C ASP A 310 -27.29 11.62 -1.11
N LYS A 311 -26.26 12.48 -1.10
CA LYS A 311 -25.92 13.32 -2.24
C LYS A 311 -25.61 12.49 -3.49
N ILE A 312 -24.79 11.44 -3.34
CA ILE A 312 -24.42 10.52 -4.43
C ILE A 312 -25.68 9.86 -4.99
N ASN A 313 -26.52 9.31 -4.12
CA ASN A 313 -27.77 8.64 -4.45
C ASN A 313 -28.73 9.54 -5.24
N ASN A 314 -28.99 10.76 -4.75
CA ASN A 314 -29.88 11.70 -5.41
C ASN A 314 -29.33 12.15 -6.77
N THR A 315 -28.02 12.40 -6.86
CA THR A 315 -27.39 12.77 -8.14
C THR A 315 -27.49 11.65 -9.17
N ILE A 316 -27.26 10.39 -8.75
CA ILE A 316 -27.39 9.21 -9.62
C ILE A 316 -28.84 9.00 -10.03
N ARG A 317 -29.79 9.14 -9.10
CA ARG A 317 -31.23 9.07 -9.40
C ARG A 317 -31.60 10.07 -10.49
N ASP A 318 -31.21 11.34 -10.34
CA ASP A 318 -31.49 12.37 -11.32
C ASP A 318 -30.81 12.09 -12.68
N LEU A 319 -29.64 11.45 -12.69
CA LEU A 319 -28.97 11.05 -13.93
C LEU A 319 -29.68 9.88 -14.63
N SER A 320 -30.26 8.96 -13.86
CA SER A 320 -30.95 7.77 -14.39
C SER A 320 -32.25 8.08 -15.13
N GLU A 321 -32.82 9.26 -14.91
CA GLU A 321 -33.98 9.74 -15.68
C GLU A 321 -33.64 10.06 -17.14
N ASP A 322 -32.42 10.54 -17.39
CA ASP A 322 -31.99 11.03 -18.71
C ASP A 322 -31.05 10.05 -19.44
N TYR A 323 -30.34 9.19 -18.69
CA TYR A 323 -29.31 8.31 -19.22
C TYR A 323 -29.53 6.85 -18.79
N ASN A 324 -29.23 5.92 -19.69
CA ASN A 324 -29.21 4.50 -19.35
C ASN A 324 -27.96 4.19 -18.51
N ILE A 325 -28.08 4.34 -17.20
CA ILE A 325 -27.03 4.07 -16.24
C ILE A 325 -27.43 2.93 -15.32
N ARG A 326 -26.45 2.08 -14.98
CA ARG A 326 -26.57 1.17 -13.84
C ARG A 326 -25.85 1.80 -12.65
N ALA A 327 -26.39 1.62 -11.46
CA ALA A 327 -25.74 2.07 -10.25
C ALA A 327 -25.88 1.02 -9.15
N ILE A 328 -24.75 0.68 -8.54
CA ILE A 328 -24.66 -0.36 -7.53
C ILE A 328 -23.97 0.13 -6.26
N LEU A 329 -24.37 -0.41 -5.12
CA LEU A 329 -23.66 -0.31 -3.85
C LEU A 329 -22.91 -1.63 -3.62
N ALA A 330 -21.58 -1.60 -3.75
CA ALA A 330 -20.72 -2.75 -3.48
C ALA A 330 -20.19 -2.67 -2.03
N THR A 331 -20.49 -3.68 -1.22
CA THR A 331 -20.18 -3.66 0.22
C THR A 331 -19.69 -4.98 0.80
N ALA A 332 -18.85 -4.92 1.84
CA ALA A 332 -18.43 -6.09 2.63
C ALA A 332 -19.22 -6.23 3.94
N SER A 333 -20.23 -5.37 4.14
CA SER A 333 -21.14 -5.45 5.30
C SER A 333 -22.08 -6.63 5.22
N SER A 334 -22.64 -7.03 6.37
CA SER A 334 -23.65 -8.08 6.39
C SER A 334 -24.99 -7.57 5.83
N THR A 335 -25.82 -8.51 5.40
CA THR A 335 -27.16 -8.23 4.88
C THR A 335 -28.03 -7.44 5.87
N ASP A 336 -27.94 -7.72 7.16
CA ASP A 336 -28.69 -6.99 8.19
C ASP A 336 -28.28 -5.51 8.28
N GLU A 337 -26.98 -5.22 8.16
CA GLU A 337 -26.46 -3.85 8.17
C GLU A 337 -26.93 -3.06 6.95
N VAL A 338 -26.98 -3.72 5.78
CA VAL A 338 -27.50 -3.14 4.55
C VAL A 338 -29.01 -2.89 4.65
N ASN A 339 -29.77 -3.87 5.15
CA ASN A 339 -31.21 -3.71 5.32
C ASN A 339 -31.53 -2.52 6.23
N TYR A 340 -30.79 -2.37 7.32
CA TYR A 340 -30.90 -1.20 8.18
C TYR A 340 -30.62 0.11 7.42
N LEU A 341 -29.59 0.15 6.58
CA LEU A 341 -29.29 1.32 5.75
C LEU A 341 -30.44 1.64 4.78
N ASN A 342 -30.97 0.63 4.09
CA ASN A 342 -32.07 0.76 3.14
C ASN A 342 -33.39 1.21 3.83
N ASP A 343 -33.59 0.82 5.09
CA ASP A 343 -34.74 1.29 5.87
C ASP A 343 -34.61 2.79 6.26
N GLN A 344 -33.37 3.29 6.39
CA GLN A 344 -33.10 4.70 6.72
C GLN A 344 -33.01 5.60 5.49
N MET A 345 -32.69 5.06 4.32
CA MET A 345 -32.40 5.80 3.11
C MET A 345 -33.07 5.16 1.89
N ASP A 346 -33.81 5.95 1.12
CA ASP A 346 -34.37 5.50 -0.15
C ASP A 346 -33.26 5.47 -1.22
N LEU A 347 -32.54 4.35 -1.31
CA LEU A 347 -31.42 4.17 -2.24
C LEU A 347 -31.91 3.64 -3.60
N VAL A 348 -31.47 4.27 -4.70
CA VAL A 348 -31.61 3.69 -6.06
C VAL A 348 -30.53 2.68 -6.40
N LEU A 349 -29.52 2.58 -5.54
CA LEU A 349 -28.35 1.73 -5.74
C LEU A 349 -28.72 0.27 -5.44
N GLU A 350 -28.56 -0.61 -6.42
CA GLU A 350 -28.71 -2.04 -6.21
C GLU A 350 -27.55 -2.55 -5.34
N THR A 351 -27.82 -3.27 -4.25
CA THR A 351 -26.75 -3.72 -3.35
C THR A 351 -26.14 -5.04 -3.80
N PHE A 352 -24.81 -5.08 -3.85
CA PHE A 352 -24.01 -6.28 -4.06
C PHE A 352 -22.94 -6.44 -2.98
N TYR A 353 -22.58 -7.68 -2.71
CA TYR A 353 -21.60 -8.07 -1.72
C TYR A 353 -20.26 -8.36 -2.39
N VAL A 354 -19.20 -7.75 -1.85
CA VAL A 354 -17.83 -7.87 -2.34
C VAL A 354 -16.91 -7.94 -1.13
N ASP A 355 -15.86 -8.74 -1.22
CA ASP A 355 -14.86 -8.81 -0.15
C ASP A 355 -14.18 -7.46 0.13
N ALA A 356 -13.77 -7.27 1.38
CA ALA A 356 -13.17 -6.01 1.82
C ALA A 356 -11.87 -5.67 1.09
N VAL A 357 -11.11 -6.68 0.62
CA VAL A 357 -9.81 -6.46 -0.04
C VAL A 357 -9.99 -5.78 -1.42
N PRO A 358 -10.81 -6.31 -2.35
CA PRO A 358 -11.15 -5.60 -3.58
C PRO A 358 -11.73 -4.21 -3.34
N LEU A 359 -12.69 -4.05 -2.41
CA LEU A 359 -13.33 -2.75 -2.14
C LEU A 359 -12.32 -1.69 -1.70
N LYS A 360 -11.39 -2.06 -0.80
CA LYS A 360 -10.30 -1.17 -0.37
C LYS A 360 -9.40 -0.78 -1.54
N SER A 361 -9.27 -1.63 -2.55
CA SER A 361 -8.44 -1.39 -3.75
C SER A 361 -9.15 -0.56 -4.82
N MET A 362 -10.48 -0.66 -4.93
CA MET A 362 -11.29 0.10 -5.88
C MET A 362 -11.21 1.60 -5.61
N VAL A 363 -11.59 2.02 -4.39
CA VAL A 363 -11.62 3.42 -4.00
C VAL A 363 -11.18 3.55 -2.53
N ARG A 364 -10.20 4.40 -2.26
CA ARG A 364 -9.71 4.71 -0.89
C ARG A 364 -10.69 5.65 -0.15
N SER A 365 -11.98 5.34 -0.15
CA SER A 365 -13.03 6.15 0.47
C SER A 365 -14.24 5.31 0.86
N ASN A 366 -15.00 5.75 1.87
CA ASN A 366 -16.20 5.08 2.35
C ASN A 366 -17.29 6.13 2.71
N PRO A 367 -18.30 6.36 1.84
CA PRO A 367 -18.45 5.78 0.51
C PRO A 367 -17.44 6.34 -0.50
N GLY A 368 -17.03 5.53 -1.46
CA GLY A 368 -16.29 5.94 -2.65
C GLY A 368 -17.13 5.72 -3.89
N VAL A 369 -16.83 6.41 -4.99
CA VAL A 369 -17.54 6.21 -6.27
C VAL A 369 -16.54 5.96 -7.38
N MET A 370 -16.82 4.93 -8.18
CA MET A 370 -16.08 4.61 -9.39
C MET A 370 -17.06 4.58 -10.57
N LEU A 371 -16.84 5.44 -11.56
CA LEU A 371 -17.58 5.44 -12.82
C LEU A 371 -16.84 4.56 -13.83
N MET A 372 -17.57 3.62 -14.41
CA MET A 372 -17.08 2.73 -15.45
C MET A 372 -17.91 2.86 -16.73
N LEU A 373 -17.28 2.55 -17.86
CA LEU A 373 -17.94 2.41 -19.16
C LEU A 373 -17.28 1.24 -19.89
N ASN A 374 -18.07 0.24 -20.30
CA ASN A 374 -17.59 -0.94 -21.02
C ASN A 374 -16.37 -1.61 -20.33
N GLY A 375 -16.48 -1.80 -19.01
CA GLY A 375 -15.42 -2.36 -18.16
C GLY A 375 -14.22 -1.45 -17.88
N THR A 376 -14.13 -0.27 -18.50
CA THR A 376 -13.03 0.68 -18.28
C THR A 376 -13.38 1.69 -17.20
N VAL A 377 -12.46 1.91 -16.25
CA VAL A 377 -12.59 2.93 -15.21
C VAL A 377 -12.39 4.31 -15.82
N ILE A 378 -13.45 5.13 -15.83
CA ILE A 378 -13.42 6.49 -16.37
C ILE A 378 -12.93 7.49 -15.32
N LYS A 379 -13.51 7.44 -14.12
CA LYS A 379 -13.20 8.38 -13.05
C LYS A 379 -13.53 7.83 -11.67
N LYS A 380 -12.82 8.32 -10.64
CA LYS A 380 -13.08 8.01 -9.24
C LYS A 380 -13.24 9.25 -8.39
N TRP A 381 -14.09 9.15 -7.37
CA TRP A 381 -14.34 10.21 -6.40
C TRP A 381 -14.40 9.64 -4.98
N SER A 382 -13.97 10.47 -4.02
CA SER A 382 -14.25 10.24 -2.62
C SER A 382 -15.64 10.73 -2.25
N SER A 383 -16.08 10.42 -1.03
CA SER A 383 -17.32 10.94 -0.46
C SER A 383 -17.44 12.47 -0.51
N ILE A 384 -16.32 13.20 -0.47
CA ILE A 384 -16.32 14.67 -0.32
C ILE A 384 -16.35 15.39 -1.68
N ASN A 385 -15.70 14.83 -2.70
CA ASN A 385 -15.51 15.51 -3.98
C ASN A 385 -16.41 14.96 -5.11
N PHE A 386 -17.47 14.23 -4.77
CA PHE A 386 -18.42 13.75 -5.77
C PHE A 386 -19.11 14.95 -6.47
N PRO A 387 -19.02 15.05 -7.81
CA PRO A 387 -19.47 16.19 -8.60
C PRO A 387 -21.00 16.33 -8.66
N SER A 388 -21.48 17.46 -9.18
CA SER A 388 -22.91 17.64 -9.47
C SER A 388 -23.32 16.91 -10.76
N LYS A 389 -24.63 16.76 -10.97
CA LYS A 389 -25.21 16.21 -12.20
C LYS A 389 -24.65 16.90 -13.46
N GLU A 390 -24.64 18.23 -13.47
CA GLU A 390 -24.18 19.02 -14.62
C GLU A 390 -22.68 18.81 -14.91
N GLU A 391 -21.87 18.70 -13.87
CA GLU A 391 -20.44 18.42 -14.02
C GLU A 391 -20.18 17.02 -14.56
N ILE A 392 -20.97 16.03 -14.13
CA ILE A 392 -20.86 14.65 -14.62
C ILE A 392 -21.22 14.60 -16.11
N ILE A 393 -22.35 15.18 -16.48
CA ILE A 393 -22.85 15.23 -17.86
C ILE A 393 -21.80 15.88 -18.76
N LYS A 394 -21.41 17.11 -18.44
CA LYS A 394 -20.48 17.91 -19.25
C LYS A 394 -19.10 17.25 -19.43
N ASN A 395 -18.58 16.61 -18.38
CA ASN A 395 -17.20 16.14 -18.39
C ASN A 395 -17.05 14.70 -18.90
N TYR A 396 -18.08 13.87 -18.70
CA TYR A 396 -18.00 12.43 -18.94
C TYR A 396 -19.09 11.90 -19.86
N LEU A 397 -20.37 12.23 -19.65
CA LEU A 397 -21.47 11.59 -20.39
C LEU A 397 -21.66 12.16 -21.82
N ASP A 398 -21.55 13.48 -21.99
CA ASP A 398 -21.72 14.16 -23.30
C ASP A 398 -20.56 13.94 -24.28
N LYS A 399 -19.47 13.31 -23.83
CA LYS A 399 -18.28 13.07 -24.67
C LYS A 399 -18.28 11.71 -25.36
N ALA A 400 -19.33 10.91 -25.19
CA ALA A 400 -19.44 9.57 -25.76
C ALA A 400 -20.16 9.51 -27.12
N GLU A 401 -20.16 10.62 -27.88
CA GLU A 401 -20.55 10.63 -29.31
C GLU A 401 -19.40 10.19 -30.23
#